data_AF-L8B9A4-F1
#
_entry.id   AF-L8B9A4-F1
#
_cell.length_a   1.000
_cell.length_b   1.000
_cell.length_c   1.000
_cell.angle_alpha   90.00
_cell.angle_beta   90.00
_cell.angle_gamma   90.00
#
_symmetry.space_group_name_H-M   'P 1'
#
loop_
_entity.id
_entity.type
_entity.pdbx_description
1 polymer ?
#
loop_
_entity_poly.entity_id
_entity_poly.type
_entity_poly.pdbx_seq_one_letter_code
_entity_poly.pdbx_strand_id
1 'polypeptide(L)'
;MLKKKSYYLNHLFSIVKEQGLPLTSDSITKYTRTDPRYNIKNSSLYFRTESLEEIKPLADLFLDDSGKKKVPLNIAEHLTPESLAYWIMDDGQQVKRGGVTLCTDSFNSEEVNILREALKTNFNVITTIHKKKGSNESIYERIYINKDSLDSIKPSLIPHMHDSMLYKINSNIEFKQDTSDFVSDSDAISDFDIFDL
;
A
#
# COMPACT_ATOMS: atom_id res chain seq x y z
N MET A 1 1.77 -12.50 -7.13
CA MET A 1 2.24 -11.16 -6.66
C MET A 1 2.17 -10.09 -7.74
N LEU A 2 2.58 -10.36 -9.00
CA LEU A 2 2.53 -9.39 -10.10
C LEU A 2 1.13 -8.78 -10.35
N LYS A 3 0.06 -9.59 -10.36
CA LYS A 3 -1.32 -9.09 -10.55
C LYS A 3 -1.77 -8.08 -9.48
N LYS A 4 -1.38 -8.29 -8.22
CA LYS A 4 -1.76 -7.40 -7.11
C LYS A 4 -1.20 -5.99 -7.27
N LYS A 5 0.09 -5.92 -7.59
CA LYS A 5 0.81 -4.65 -7.82
C LYS A 5 0.32 -3.94 -9.08
N SER A 6 -0.05 -4.68 -10.13
CA SER A 6 -0.63 -4.05 -11.33
C SER A 6 -1.99 -3.45 -11.03
N TYR A 7 -2.87 -4.11 -10.27
CA TYR A 7 -4.16 -3.52 -9.88
C TYR A 7 -3.98 -2.23 -9.08
N TYR A 8 -3.07 -2.25 -8.11
CA TYR A 8 -2.77 -1.06 -7.32
C TYR A 8 -2.21 0.08 -8.17
N LEU A 9 -1.29 -0.20 -9.12
CA LEU A 9 -0.80 0.85 -10.03
C LEU A 9 -1.92 1.43 -10.91
N ASN A 10 -2.83 0.60 -11.41
CA ASN A 10 -3.99 1.08 -12.18
C ASN A 10 -4.91 1.97 -11.33
N HIS A 11 -5.09 1.62 -10.06
CA HIS A 11 -5.83 2.45 -9.10
C HIS A 11 -5.15 3.82 -8.91
N LEU A 12 -3.83 3.85 -8.66
CA LEU A 12 -3.07 5.11 -8.57
C LEU A 12 -3.19 5.96 -9.84
N PHE A 13 -3.09 5.32 -11.01
CA PHE A 13 -3.25 5.99 -12.30
C PHE A 13 -4.65 6.61 -12.46
N SER A 14 -5.69 5.91 -12.00
CA SER A 14 -7.08 6.38 -12.06
C SER A 14 -7.29 7.57 -11.13
N ILE A 15 -6.79 7.52 -9.89
CA ILE A 15 -6.84 8.65 -8.95
C ILE A 15 -6.20 9.89 -9.57
N VAL A 16 -4.97 9.77 -10.08
CA VAL A 16 -4.24 10.91 -10.66
C VAL A 16 -5.03 11.53 -11.83
N LYS A 17 -5.64 10.70 -12.67
CA LYS A 17 -6.49 11.15 -13.77
C LYS A 17 -7.78 11.83 -13.30
N GLU A 18 -8.45 11.27 -12.29
CA GLU A 18 -9.69 11.82 -11.71
C GLU A 18 -9.46 13.16 -11.01
N GLN A 19 -8.29 13.34 -10.39
CA GLN A 19 -7.85 14.60 -9.80
C GLN A 19 -7.40 15.65 -10.84
N GLY A 20 -7.42 15.29 -12.13
CA GLY A 20 -7.06 16.21 -13.21
C GLY A 20 -5.57 16.54 -13.27
N LEU A 21 -4.71 15.73 -12.65
CA LEU A 21 -3.26 15.94 -12.72
C LEU A 21 -2.75 15.54 -14.11
N PRO A 22 -2.05 16.43 -14.83
CA PRO A 22 -1.53 16.14 -16.17
C PRO A 22 -0.53 14.99 -16.12
N LEU A 23 -0.66 14.08 -17.08
CA LEU A 23 0.15 12.89 -17.23
C LEU A 23 1.05 13.02 -18.44
N THR A 24 2.30 12.56 -18.35
CA THR A 24 3.21 12.55 -19.52
C THR A 24 2.77 11.56 -20.60
N SER A 25 1.83 10.67 -20.29
CA SER A 25 1.24 9.69 -21.21
C SER A 25 -0.15 9.33 -20.76
N ASP A 26 -1.08 9.20 -21.71
CA ASP A 26 -2.48 8.82 -21.47
C ASP A 26 -2.67 7.34 -21.08
N SER A 27 -1.57 6.57 -20.99
CA SER A 27 -1.62 5.15 -20.67
C SER A 27 -0.45 4.70 -19.80
N ILE A 28 -0.66 3.62 -19.06
CA ILE A 28 0.38 2.99 -18.26
C ILE A 28 1.42 2.36 -19.19
N THR A 29 2.68 2.70 -18.96
CA THR A 29 3.80 2.18 -19.75
C THR A 29 4.35 0.89 -19.14
N LYS A 30 4.59 -0.11 -19.98
CA LYS A 30 5.31 -1.33 -19.60
C LYS A 30 6.78 -1.24 -19.99
N TYR A 31 7.66 -1.27 -19.01
CA TYR A 31 9.10 -1.37 -19.21
C TYR A 31 9.59 -2.78 -18.91
N THR A 32 10.51 -3.30 -19.71
CA THR A 32 11.07 -4.64 -19.50
C THR A 32 12.59 -4.61 -19.60
N ARG A 33 13.26 -5.21 -18.62
CA ARG A 33 14.72 -5.31 -18.54
C ARG A 33 15.14 -6.75 -18.24
N THR A 34 16.30 -7.15 -18.75
CA THR A 34 16.94 -8.41 -18.33
C THR A 34 17.90 -8.12 -17.19
N ASP A 35 17.77 -8.81 -16.06
CA ASP A 35 18.77 -8.73 -14.98
C ASP A 35 19.97 -9.60 -15.37
N PRO A 36 21.15 -9.02 -15.63
CA PRO A 36 22.31 -9.78 -16.10
C PRO A 36 22.84 -10.77 -15.06
N ARG A 37 22.54 -10.58 -13.76
CA ARG A 37 23.02 -11.45 -12.67
C ARG A 37 22.33 -12.81 -12.67
N TYR A 38 21.08 -12.85 -13.13
CA TYR A 38 20.24 -14.06 -13.11
C TYR A 38 19.76 -14.48 -14.49
N ASN A 39 20.01 -13.66 -15.52
CA ASN A 39 19.48 -13.80 -16.87
C ASN A 39 17.93 -13.90 -16.90
N ILE A 40 17.27 -13.18 -15.99
CA ILE A 40 15.80 -13.17 -15.87
C ILE A 40 15.24 -11.87 -16.43
N LYS A 41 14.23 -11.99 -17.29
CA LYS A 41 13.48 -10.85 -17.83
C LYS A 41 12.44 -10.37 -16.82
N ASN A 42 12.62 -9.16 -16.32
CA ASN A 42 11.73 -8.50 -15.37
C ASN A 42 10.94 -7.40 -16.08
N SER A 43 9.62 -7.36 -15.86
CA SER A 43 8.77 -6.28 -16.33
C SER A 43 8.28 -5.41 -15.17
N SER A 44 8.12 -4.12 -15.44
CA SER A 44 7.55 -3.13 -14.53
C SER A 44 6.52 -2.30 -15.28
N LEU A 45 5.53 -1.82 -14.55
CA LEU A 45 4.51 -0.89 -15.04
C LEU A 45 4.76 0.44 -14.35
N TYR A 46 4.58 1.55 -15.07
CA TYR A 46 4.72 2.88 -14.51
C TYR A 46 3.91 3.91 -15.30
N PHE A 47 3.66 5.05 -14.67
CA PHE A 47 3.19 6.28 -15.30
C PHE A 47 3.92 7.45 -14.62
N ARG A 48 3.81 8.66 -15.17
CA ARG A 48 4.38 9.87 -14.59
C ARG A 48 3.43 11.03 -14.79
N THR A 49 3.34 11.90 -13.80
CA THR A 49 2.75 13.22 -13.97
C THR A 49 3.71 14.13 -14.70
N GLU A 50 3.20 15.18 -15.33
CA GLU A 50 4.04 16.31 -15.74
C GLU A 50 4.63 17.01 -14.51
N SER A 51 5.70 17.78 -14.73
CA SER A 51 6.26 18.65 -13.69
C SER A 51 5.31 19.82 -13.47
N LEU A 52 4.80 19.95 -12.25
CA LEU A 52 3.81 20.95 -11.88
C LEU A 52 4.37 21.85 -10.78
N GLU A 53 4.20 23.16 -10.92
CA GLU A 53 4.62 24.10 -9.87
C GLU A 53 3.73 23.95 -8.63
N GLU A 54 2.47 23.55 -8.84
CA GLU A 54 1.47 23.33 -7.81
C GLU A 54 1.85 22.21 -6.81
N ILE A 55 2.66 21.23 -7.23
CA ILE A 55 3.16 20.16 -6.36
C ILE A 55 4.52 20.46 -5.75
N LYS A 56 5.16 21.59 -6.13
CA LYS A 56 6.45 22.00 -5.59
C LYS A 56 6.44 22.15 -4.06
N PRO A 57 5.40 22.70 -3.40
CA PRO A 57 5.36 22.76 -1.93
C PRO A 57 5.48 21.38 -1.26
N LEU A 58 4.95 20.32 -1.89
CA LEU A 58 5.12 18.95 -1.40
C LEU A 58 6.57 18.48 -1.58
N ALA A 59 7.21 18.81 -2.70
CA ALA A 59 8.62 18.49 -2.91
C ALA A 59 9.52 19.21 -1.90
N ASP A 60 9.28 20.50 -1.65
CA ASP A 60 10.06 21.33 -0.72
C ASP A 60 10.00 20.81 0.73
N LEU A 61 8.88 20.17 1.09
CA LEU A 61 8.71 19.53 2.39
C LEU A 61 9.63 18.31 2.57
N PHE A 62 9.78 17.50 1.51
CA PHE A 62 10.47 16.21 1.57
C PHE A 62 11.85 16.19 0.92
N LEU A 63 12.32 17.29 0.33
CA LEU A 63 13.66 17.42 -0.24
C LEU A 63 14.48 18.46 0.54
N ASP A 64 15.75 18.20 0.75
CA ASP A 64 16.71 19.19 1.22
C ASP A 64 17.23 20.08 0.08
N ASP A 65 18.05 21.08 0.41
CA ASP A 65 18.62 22.02 -0.56
C ASP A 65 19.52 21.34 -1.61
N SER A 66 19.94 20.09 -1.36
CA SER A 66 20.70 19.27 -2.32
C SER A 66 19.81 18.39 -3.20
N GLY A 67 18.49 18.43 -3.00
CA GLY A 67 17.51 17.57 -3.68
C GLY A 67 17.45 16.14 -3.13
N LYS A 68 18.06 15.88 -1.96
CA LYS A 68 18.00 14.56 -1.31
C LYS A 68 16.73 14.48 -0.45
N LYS A 69 16.09 13.30 -0.45
CA LYS A 69 14.91 13.05 0.38
C LYS A 69 15.26 13.17 1.87
N LYS A 70 14.40 13.89 2.60
CA LYS A 70 14.41 14.04 4.06
C LYS A 70 13.03 13.74 4.66
N VAL A 71 12.97 13.37 5.94
CA VAL A 71 11.73 13.40 6.73
C VAL A 71 11.57 14.77 7.40
N PRO A 72 10.48 15.51 7.14
CA PRO A 72 10.24 16.80 7.79
C PRO A 72 9.89 16.62 9.28
N LEU A 73 10.28 17.58 10.12
CA LEU A 73 10.02 17.53 11.57
C LEU A 73 8.52 17.54 11.90
N ASN A 74 7.70 18.21 11.08
CA ASN A 74 6.26 18.28 11.23
C ASN A 74 5.52 17.13 10.51
N ILE A 75 6.19 16.01 10.19
CA ILE A 75 5.56 14.89 9.47
C ILE A 75 4.29 14.35 10.15
N ALA A 76 4.18 14.50 11.48
CA ALA A 76 2.98 14.15 12.22
C ALA A 76 1.73 14.91 11.75
N GLU A 77 1.85 16.17 11.30
CA GLU A 77 0.74 16.96 10.78
C GLU A 77 0.19 16.40 9.45
N HIS A 78 1.02 15.65 8.73
CA HIS A 78 0.70 15.08 7.42
C HIS A 78 0.38 13.58 7.49
N LEU A 79 0.65 12.91 8.62
CA LEU A 79 0.50 11.47 8.76
C LEU A 79 -0.91 11.07 9.23
N THR A 80 -1.89 11.20 8.33
CA THR A 80 -3.28 10.76 8.50
C THR A 80 -3.45 9.23 8.31
N PRO A 81 -4.60 8.62 8.69
CA PRO A 81 -4.89 7.22 8.37
C PRO A 81 -4.74 6.88 6.88
N GLU A 82 -5.17 7.77 5.99
CA GLU A 82 -5.01 7.63 4.54
C GLU A 82 -3.53 7.59 4.13
N SER A 83 -2.73 8.55 4.61
CA SER A 83 -1.29 8.58 4.30
C SER A 83 -0.56 7.33 4.81
N LEU A 84 -0.91 6.83 6.00
CA LEU A 84 -0.34 5.60 6.55
C LEU A 84 -0.78 4.37 5.74
N ALA A 85 -2.02 4.34 5.25
CA ALA A 85 -2.50 3.29 4.35
C ALA A 85 -1.66 3.25 3.06
N TYR A 86 -1.47 4.38 2.38
CA TYR A 86 -0.60 4.46 1.19
C TYR A 86 0.85 4.08 1.50
N TRP A 87 1.40 4.55 2.62
CA TRP A 87 2.75 4.19 3.03
C TRP A 87 2.91 2.68 3.25
N ILE A 88 1.93 2.02 3.87
CA ILE A 88 1.91 0.56 4.00
C ILE A 88 1.77 -0.11 2.63
N MET A 89 0.89 0.38 1.74
CA MET A 89 0.71 -0.18 0.40
C MET A 89 1.98 -0.14 -0.44
N ASP A 90 2.81 0.89 -0.26
CA ASP A 90 4.08 1.05 -0.97
C ASP A 90 5.20 0.25 -0.27
N ASP A 91 5.55 0.63 0.95
CA ASP A 91 6.76 0.18 1.66
C ASP A 91 6.50 -0.75 2.85
N GLY A 92 5.24 -1.10 3.11
CA GLY A 92 4.86 -2.11 4.10
C GLY A 92 5.23 -3.54 3.68
N GLN A 93 5.74 -4.32 4.62
CA GLN A 93 6.01 -5.74 4.50
C GLN A 93 5.18 -6.50 5.53
N GLN A 94 4.32 -7.40 5.04
CA GLN A 94 3.52 -8.29 5.87
C GLN A 94 4.44 -9.13 6.78
N VAL A 95 4.11 -9.17 8.08
CA VAL A 95 4.71 -10.09 9.03
C VAL A 95 3.71 -11.21 9.32
N LYS A 96 4.05 -12.45 8.95
CA LYS A 96 3.13 -13.61 8.98
C LYS A 96 2.53 -13.88 10.37
N ARG A 97 3.26 -13.55 11.44
CA ARG A 97 2.81 -13.73 12.82
C ARG A 97 1.96 -12.56 13.35
N GLY A 98 1.65 -11.59 12.49
CA GLY A 98 0.96 -10.35 12.83
C GLY A 98 1.90 -9.14 12.80
N GLY A 99 1.32 -7.94 12.76
CA GLY A 99 2.04 -6.69 12.60
C GLY A 99 2.45 -6.41 11.14
N VAL A 100 3.16 -5.30 10.97
CA VAL A 100 3.66 -4.84 9.66
C VAL A 100 5.01 -4.14 9.85
N THR A 101 5.94 -4.40 8.93
CA THR A 101 7.24 -3.70 8.89
C THR A 101 7.19 -2.63 7.81
N LEU A 102 7.52 -1.39 8.13
CA LEU A 102 7.74 -0.30 7.18
C LEU A 102 9.21 -0.28 6.77
N CYS A 103 9.48 -0.40 5.48
CA CYS A 103 10.84 -0.44 4.93
C CYS A 103 11.44 0.96 4.81
N THR A 104 11.94 1.51 5.91
CA THR A 104 12.56 2.85 5.98
C THR A 104 14.05 2.87 5.60
N ASP A 105 14.47 1.99 4.67
CA ASP A 105 15.89 1.77 4.32
C ASP A 105 16.57 3.03 3.72
N SER A 106 15.80 4.02 3.26
CA SER A 106 16.31 5.25 2.66
C SER A 106 16.54 6.39 3.66
N PHE A 107 16.19 6.21 4.93
CA PHE A 107 16.26 7.23 5.97
C PHE A 107 17.32 6.90 7.01
N ASN A 108 17.90 7.94 7.61
CA ASN A 108 18.84 7.77 8.72
C ASN A 108 18.10 7.54 10.06
N SER A 109 18.82 7.20 11.12
CA SER A 109 18.23 6.87 12.42
C SER A 109 17.43 8.01 13.07
N GLU A 110 17.82 9.26 12.86
CA GLU A 110 17.08 10.43 13.36
C GLU A 110 15.74 10.56 12.66
N GLU A 111 15.74 10.47 11.32
CA GLU A 111 14.54 10.47 10.49
C GLU A 111 13.60 9.30 10.81
N VAL A 112 14.15 8.10 11.03
CA VAL A 112 13.39 6.93 11.47
C VAL A 112 12.73 7.19 12.84
N ASN A 113 13.41 7.85 13.77
CA ASN A 113 12.82 8.20 15.06
C ASN A 113 11.71 9.25 14.92
N ILE A 114 11.87 10.28 14.08
CA ILE A 114 10.82 11.26 13.78
C ILE A 114 9.55 10.54 13.28
N LEU A 115 9.70 9.60 12.34
CA LEU A 115 8.58 8.79 11.85
C LEU A 115 7.93 7.93 12.96
N ARG A 116 8.73 7.36 13.86
CA ARG A 116 8.21 6.57 15.00
C ARG A 116 7.43 7.42 15.99
N GLU A 117 7.89 8.62 16.30
CA GLU A 117 7.18 9.56 17.17
C GLU A 117 5.89 10.07 16.52
N ALA A 118 5.87 10.30 15.21
CA ALA A 118 4.64 10.62 14.49
C ALA A 118 3.62 9.46 14.53
N LEU A 119 4.07 8.23 14.32
CA LEU A 119 3.23 7.03 14.45
C LEU A 119 2.65 6.90 15.88
N LYS A 120 3.49 7.10 16.90
CA LYS A 120 3.08 7.08 18.31
C LYS A 120 2.04 8.17 18.58
N THR A 121 2.29 9.41 18.16
CA THR A 121 1.45 10.57 18.45
C THR A 121 0.07 10.44 17.80
N ASN A 122 0.02 10.05 16.52
CA ASN A 122 -1.22 10.08 15.75
C ASN A 122 -2.10 8.84 15.95
N PHE A 123 -1.47 7.70 16.25
CA PHE A 123 -2.16 6.41 16.25
C PHE A 123 -1.99 5.63 17.55
N ASN A 124 -1.21 6.14 18.51
CA ASN A 124 -0.87 5.46 19.77
C ASN A 124 -0.31 4.05 19.54
N VAL A 125 0.43 3.84 18.45
CA VAL A 125 0.97 2.52 18.11
C VAL A 125 2.33 2.27 18.76
N ILE A 126 2.56 1.02 19.14
CA ILE A 126 3.84 0.55 19.67
C ILE A 126 4.72 0.10 18.50
N THR A 127 5.90 0.70 18.39
CA THR A 127 6.88 0.38 17.35
C THR A 127 8.23 -0.06 17.90
N THR A 128 8.88 -1.00 17.22
CA THR A 128 10.28 -1.39 17.45
C THR A 128 11.11 -1.18 16.19
N ILE A 129 12.44 -1.09 16.35
CA ILE A 129 13.37 -1.01 15.22
C ILE A 129 13.90 -2.41 14.93
N HIS A 130 13.72 -2.87 13.70
CA HIS A 130 14.36 -4.07 13.17
C HIS A 130 15.51 -3.68 12.26
N LYS A 131 16.71 -4.21 12.54
CA LYS A 131 17.91 -3.94 11.75
C LYS A 131 18.05 -4.98 10.63
N LYS A 132 18.41 -4.51 9.43
CA LYS A 132 18.70 -5.35 8.26
C LYS A 132 20.10 -5.04 7.76
N LYS A 133 20.97 -6.06 7.67
CA LYS A 133 22.29 -5.95 7.05
C LYS A 133 22.15 -5.98 5.52
N GLY A 134 22.72 -4.98 4.85
CA GLY A 134 22.85 -4.89 3.40
C GLY A 134 24.00 -5.72 2.85
N SER A 135 24.09 -5.80 1.52
CA SER A 135 25.20 -6.46 0.83
C SER A 135 26.55 -5.81 1.09
N ASN A 136 26.56 -4.50 1.36
CA ASN A 136 27.76 -3.70 1.56
C ASN A 136 28.03 -3.43 3.05
N GLU A 137 27.56 -4.33 3.92
CA GLU A 137 27.61 -4.22 5.38
C GLU A 137 26.85 -3.05 6.00
N SER A 138 26.22 -2.19 5.20
CA SER A 138 25.31 -1.14 5.65
C SER A 138 24.20 -1.72 6.51
N ILE A 139 23.85 -1.03 7.60
CA ILE A 139 22.76 -1.40 8.49
C ILE A 139 21.59 -0.47 8.18
N TYR A 140 20.46 -1.05 7.80
CA TYR A 140 19.20 -0.33 7.58
C TYR A 140 18.28 -0.53 8.77
N GLU A 141 17.62 0.54 9.20
CA GLU A 141 16.62 0.51 10.26
C GLU A 141 15.23 0.51 9.65
N ARG A 142 14.41 -0.45 10.08
CA ARG A 142 13.02 -0.62 9.64
C ARG A 142 12.09 -0.54 10.85
N ILE A 143 10.98 0.18 10.70
CA ILE A 143 9.99 0.32 11.75
C ILE A 143 9.06 -0.90 11.72
N TYR A 144 8.92 -1.61 12.84
CA TYR A 144 7.92 -2.65 12.99
C TYR A 144 6.81 -2.16 13.89
N ILE A 145 5.57 -2.15 13.38
CA ILE A 145 4.35 -1.93 14.16
C ILE A 145 3.88 -3.31 14.65
N ASN A 146 3.73 -3.45 15.97
CA ASN A 146 3.34 -4.74 16.55
C ASN A 146 1.91 -5.14 16.17
N LYS A 147 1.55 -6.41 16.39
CA LYS A 147 0.25 -6.95 16.01
C LYS A 147 -0.90 -6.16 16.64
N ASP A 148 -0.90 -6.00 17.95
CA ASP A 148 -2.03 -5.40 18.67
C ASP A 148 -2.27 -3.95 18.26
N SER A 149 -1.18 -3.19 18.04
CA SER A 149 -1.26 -1.81 17.56
C SER A 149 -1.70 -1.73 16.10
N LEU A 150 -1.28 -2.69 15.25
CA LEU A 150 -1.78 -2.74 13.89
C LEU A 150 -3.29 -3.07 13.89
N ASP A 151 -3.70 -4.06 14.67
CA ASP A 151 -5.09 -4.51 14.76
C ASP A 151 -6.01 -3.38 15.27
N SER A 152 -5.55 -2.53 16.19
CA SER A 152 -6.34 -1.39 16.69
C SER A 152 -6.58 -0.30 15.64
N ILE A 153 -5.67 -0.12 14.68
CA ILE A 153 -5.77 0.94 13.65
C ILE A 153 -6.28 0.43 12.30
N LYS A 154 -6.35 -0.89 12.09
CA LYS A 154 -6.88 -1.50 10.86
C LYS A 154 -8.20 -0.89 10.40
N PRO A 155 -9.21 -0.68 11.26
CA PRO A 155 -10.49 -0.12 10.83
C PRO A 155 -10.36 1.27 10.18
N SER A 156 -9.41 2.10 10.63
CA SER A 156 -9.16 3.41 10.01
C SER A 156 -8.30 3.33 8.74
N LEU A 157 -7.54 2.25 8.54
CA LEU A 157 -6.70 2.08 7.35
C LEU A 157 -7.46 1.47 6.17
N ILE A 158 -8.30 0.47 6.42
CA ILE A 158 -8.99 -0.32 5.39
C ILE A 158 -9.74 0.54 4.36
N PRO A 159 -10.49 1.60 4.74
CA PRO A 159 -11.20 2.44 3.77
C PRO A 159 -10.30 3.13 2.73
N HIS A 160 -9.02 3.28 3.03
CA HIS A 160 -8.03 3.94 2.16
C HIS A 160 -7.08 2.93 1.48
N MET A 161 -7.24 1.63 1.74
CA MET A 161 -6.40 0.60 1.14
C MET A 161 -7.09 -0.04 -0.06
N HIS A 162 -6.36 -0.15 -1.17
CA HIS A 162 -6.81 -0.93 -2.30
C HIS A 162 -6.85 -2.44 -1.95
N ASP A 163 -7.92 -3.13 -2.33
CA ASP A 163 -8.17 -4.55 -2.03
C ASP A 163 -6.99 -5.47 -2.33
N SER A 164 -6.30 -5.21 -3.44
CA SER A 164 -5.13 -6.00 -3.85
C SER A 164 -3.95 -5.92 -2.87
N MET A 165 -3.95 -4.94 -1.96
CA MET A 165 -2.90 -4.65 -0.99
C MET A 165 -3.28 -4.95 0.47
N LEU A 166 -4.54 -5.29 0.78
CA LEU A 166 -5.00 -5.62 2.14
C LEU A 166 -4.21 -6.77 2.81
N TYR A 167 -3.64 -7.67 2.00
CA TYR A 167 -2.78 -8.73 2.51
C TYR A 167 -1.57 -8.19 3.30
N LYS A 168 -1.12 -6.95 3.04
CA LYS A 168 0.02 -6.35 3.75
C LYS A 168 -0.24 -6.14 5.24
N ILE A 169 -1.50 -5.96 5.62
CA ILE A 169 -1.93 -5.80 7.01
C ILE A 169 -2.52 -7.10 7.59
N ASN A 170 -2.36 -8.24 6.92
CA ASN A 170 -3.01 -9.51 7.32
C ASN A 170 -4.54 -9.41 7.35
N SER A 171 -5.14 -8.61 6.46
CA SER A 171 -6.59 -8.62 6.25
C SER A 171 -6.88 -9.48 5.02
N ASN A 172 -7.71 -10.50 5.21
CA ASN A 172 -8.30 -11.26 4.11
C ASN A 172 -9.68 -10.66 3.80
N ILE A 173 -10.03 -10.56 2.52
CA ILE A 173 -11.42 -10.34 2.13
C ILE A 173 -12.12 -11.69 2.32
N GLU A 174 -12.89 -11.84 3.38
CA GLU A 174 -13.93 -12.86 3.40
C GLU A 174 -15.04 -12.37 2.46
N PHE A 175 -15.07 -12.91 1.24
CA PHE A 175 -16.29 -12.83 0.44
C PHE A 175 -17.35 -13.63 1.18
N LYS A 176 -18.19 -12.95 1.97
CA LYS A 176 -19.49 -13.51 2.30
C LYS A 176 -20.25 -13.56 0.97
N GLN A 177 -20.35 -14.75 0.40
CA GLN A 177 -21.36 -14.99 -0.63
C GLN A 177 -22.69 -14.71 0.05
N ASP A 178 -23.32 -13.60 -0.30
CA ASP A 178 -24.70 -13.35 0.08
C ASP A 178 -25.55 -14.32 -0.72
N THR A 179 -26.00 -15.38 -0.08
CA THR A 179 -26.89 -16.38 -0.69
C THR A 179 -28.36 -16.03 -0.44
N SER A 180 -28.67 -14.83 0.09
CA SER A 180 -30.06 -14.41 0.35
C SER A 180 -30.96 -14.48 -0.88
N ASP A 181 -30.36 -14.35 -2.07
CA ASP A 181 -31.09 -14.26 -3.35
C ASP A 181 -31.03 -15.57 -4.17
N PHE A 182 -30.38 -16.61 -3.66
CA PHE A 182 -30.37 -17.93 -4.32
C PHE A 182 -31.53 -18.78 -3.81
N VAL A 183 -32.63 -18.79 -4.56
CA VAL A 183 -33.67 -19.83 -4.44
C VAL A 183 -33.07 -21.12 -4.99
N SER A 184 -33.08 -22.20 -4.19
CA SER A 184 -32.66 -23.51 -4.67
C SER A 184 -33.63 -24.05 -5.71
N ASP A 185 -33.11 -24.62 -6.80
CA ASP A 185 -33.90 -25.29 -7.84
C ASP A 185 -34.76 -26.46 -7.31
N SER A 186 -34.57 -26.89 -6.06
CA SER A 186 -35.44 -27.84 -5.37
C SER A 186 -36.82 -27.26 -5.01
N ASP A 187 -36.95 -25.94 -4.95
CA ASP A 187 -38.16 -25.26 -4.48
C ASP A 187 -39.06 -24.82 -5.64
N ALA A 188 -38.62 -25.02 -6.89
CA ALA A 188 -39.33 -24.62 -8.11
C ALA A 188 -39.97 -25.80 -8.88
N ILE A 189 -39.86 -27.04 -8.38
CA ILE A 189 -40.49 -28.22 -9.00
C ILE A 189 -41.23 -29.03 -7.93
N SER A 190 -42.28 -28.45 -7.38
CA SER A 190 -43.42 -29.20 -6.84
C SER A 190 -44.67 -28.56 -7.42
N ASP A 191 -45.05 -29.01 -8.62
CA ASP A 191 -46.40 -28.96 -9.20
C ASP A 191 -46.29 -29.24 -10.72
N PHE A 192 -45.90 -30.48 -11.05
CA PHE A 192 -46.22 -31.07 -12.34
C PHE A 192 -47.19 -32.21 -12.06
N ASP A 193 -48.47 -31.87 -12.06
CA ASP A 193 -49.57 -32.82 -12.08
C ASP A 193 -49.47 -33.65 -13.37
N ILE A 194 -48.91 -34.86 -13.25
CA ILE A 194 -49.18 -35.97 -14.15
C ILE A 194 -50.61 -36.39 -13.82
N PHE A 195 -51.60 -35.91 -14.59
CA PHE A 195 -52.87 -36.56 -14.95
C PHE A 195 -53.76 -35.51 -15.65
N ASP A 196 -53.70 -35.42 -16.97
CA ASP A 196 -54.88 -35.51 -17.85
C ASP A 196 -54.51 -35.27 -19.33
N LEU A 197 -54.85 -36.29 -20.13
CA LEU A 197 -54.85 -36.45 -21.60
C LEU A 197 -53.55 -36.85 -22.32
#